data_AF-A0A926EB12-F1
#
_entry.id   AF-A0A926EB12-F1
#
_cell.length_a   1.000
_cell.length_b   1.000
_cell.length_c   1.000
_cell.angle_alpha   90.00
_cell.angle_beta   90.00
_cell.angle_gamma   90.00
#
_symmetry.space_group_name_H-M   'P 1'
#
loop_
_entity.id
_entity.type
_entity.pdbx_description
1 polymer ?
#
loop_
_entity_poly.entity_id
_entity_poly.type
_entity_poly.pdbx_seq_one_letter_code
_entity_poly.pdbx_strand_id
1 'polypeptide(L)'
;MLYFWTAVGVMNLIAFFVCGWDKRAARKHRRRTPEKTLFLLAALGGSVGLYVGMLLFRHKTRHWYFMAGVPLIILAQAALLVLFHRFVFPLF
;
A
#
# COMPACT_ATOMS: atom_id res chain seq x y z
N MET A 1 10.85 -13.67 13.31
CA MET A 1 11.37 -12.84 12.20
C MET A 1 10.72 -13.17 10.86
N LEU A 2 10.69 -14.43 10.38
CA LEU A 2 10.12 -14.79 9.08
C LEU A 2 8.62 -14.46 8.92
N TYR A 3 7.80 -14.72 9.95
CA TYR A 3 6.34 -14.46 9.94
C TYR A 3 5.96 -12.99 9.73
N PHE A 4 6.81 -12.07 10.19
CA PHE A 4 6.57 -10.65 10.04
C PHE A 4 6.76 -10.20 8.58
N TRP A 5 7.86 -10.64 7.96
CA TRP A 5 8.16 -10.36 6.55
C TRP A 5 7.12 -10.97 5.61
N THR A 6 6.65 -12.20 5.89
CA THR A 6 5.60 -12.84 5.08
C THR A 6 4.26 -12.11 5.21
N ALA A 7 3.87 -11.67 6.41
CA ALA A 7 2.65 -10.89 6.61
C ALA A 7 2.66 -9.56 5.82
N VAL A 8 3.78 -8.84 5.83
CA VAL A 8 3.95 -7.60 5.04
C VAL A 8 3.90 -7.88 3.54
N GLY A 9 4.51 -8.98 3.07
CA GLY A 9 4.46 -9.38 1.66
C GLY A 9 3.03 -9.68 1.18
N VAL A 10 2.25 -10.41 1.99
CA VAL A 10 0.85 -10.74 1.68
C VAL A 10 -0.03 -9.48 1.63
N MET A 11 0.15 -8.55 2.58
CA MET A 11 -0.62 -7.29 2.59
C MET A 11 -0.35 -6.43 1.35
N ASN A 12 0.90 -6.41 0.87
CA ASN A 12 1.25 -5.72 -0.38
C ASN A 12 0.59 -6.38 -1.60
N LEU A 13 0.57 -7.70 -1.68
CA LEU A 13 -0.14 -8.43 -2.73
C LEU A 13 -1.63 -8.10 -2.74
N ILE A 14 -2.29 -8.12 -1.57
CA ILE A 14 -3.71 -7.78 -1.44
C ILE A 14 -3.97 -6.35 -1.94
N ALA A 15 -3.16 -5.38 -1.50
CA ALA A 15 -3.28 -3.99 -1.94
C ALA A 15 -3.09 -3.80 -3.44
N PHE A 16 -2.16 -4.55 -4.04
CA PHE A 16 -1.94 -4.54 -5.48
C PHE A 16 -3.17 -5.05 -6.25
N PHE A 17 -3.75 -6.18 -5.82
CA PHE A 17 -4.96 -6.73 -6.46
C PHE A 17 -6.17 -5.83 -6.29
N VAL A 18 -6.35 -5.20 -5.11
CA VAL A 18 -7.43 -4.23 -4.88
C VAL A 18 -7.28 -3.02 -5.80
N CYS A 19 -6.06 -2.53 -6.03
CA CYS A 19 -5.79 -1.46 -6.99
C CYS A 19 -6.19 -1.86 -8.43
N GLY A 20 -5.81 -3.07 -8.84
CA GLY A 20 -6.19 -3.61 -10.14
C GLY A 20 -7.71 -3.83 -10.30
N TRP A 21 -8.36 -4.28 -9.24
CA TRP A 21 -9.82 -4.43 -9.20
C TRP A 21 -10.52 -3.08 -9.33
N ASP A 22 -10.02 -2.04 -8.66
CA ASP A 22 -10.58 -0.69 -8.76
C ASP A 22 -10.51 -0.15 -10.20
N LYS A 23 -9.40 -0.40 -10.92
CA LYS A 23 -9.31 -0.07 -12.36
C LYS A 23 -10.30 -0.88 -13.21
N ARG A 24 -10.51 -2.16 -12.91
CA ARG A 24 -11.51 -2.98 -13.62
C ARG A 24 -12.94 -2.49 -13.34
N ALA A 25 -13.25 -2.13 -12.09
CA ALA A 25 -14.53 -1.55 -11.70
C ALA A 25 -14.79 -0.22 -12.43
N ALA A 26 -13.75 0.63 -12.57
CA ALA A 26 -13.83 1.87 -13.33
C ALA A 26 -14.13 1.66 -14.82
N ARG A 27 -13.59 0.59 -15.44
CA ARG A 27 -13.91 0.24 -16.84
C ARG A 27 -15.30 -0.33 -17.00
N LYS A 28 -15.78 -1.13 -16.04
CA LYS A 28 -17.06 -1.83 -16.11
C LYS A 28 -18.25 -0.99 -15.57
N HIS A 29 -18.05 0.32 -15.32
CA HIS A 29 -19.04 1.21 -14.70
C HIS A 29 -19.64 0.65 -13.40
N ARG A 30 -18.83 -0.12 -12.64
CA ARG A 30 -19.22 -0.65 -11.34
C ARG A 30 -18.85 0.34 -10.24
N ARG A 31 -19.43 0.15 -9.06
CA ARG A 31 -19.15 0.94 -7.86
C ARG A 31 -17.63 0.94 -7.59
N ARG A 32 -17.02 2.14 -7.62
CA ARG A 32 -15.59 2.32 -7.35
C ARG A 32 -15.31 2.18 -5.86
N THR A 33 -14.12 1.69 -5.52
CA THR A 33 -13.68 1.59 -4.14
C THR A 33 -13.44 3.00 -3.59
N PRO A 34 -13.97 3.35 -2.40
CA PRO A 34 -13.73 4.66 -1.82
C PRO A 34 -12.24 4.85 -1.52
N GLU A 35 -11.77 6.07 -1.76
CA GLU A 35 -10.36 6.45 -1.61
C GLU A 35 -9.82 6.16 -0.20
N LYS A 36 -10.67 6.36 0.81
CA LYS A 36 -10.38 6.07 2.20
C LYS A 36 -9.95 4.61 2.41
N THR A 37 -10.58 3.66 1.74
CA THR A 37 -10.24 2.23 1.87
C THR A 37 -8.86 1.93 1.26
N LEU A 38 -8.51 2.56 0.14
CA LEU A 38 -7.18 2.41 -0.47
C LEU A 38 -6.10 2.97 0.46
N PHE A 39 -6.32 4.14 1.04
CA PHE A 39 -5.43 4.73 2.05
C PHE A 39 -5.32 3.86 3.31
N LEU A 40 -6.42 3.27 3.75
CA LEU A 40 -6.45 2.39 4.92
C LEU A 40 -5.69 1.09 4.64
N LEU A 41 -5.82 0.51 3.44
CA LEU A 41 -4.97 -0.62 3.01
C LEU A 41 -3.48 -0.24 2.97
N ALA A 42 -3.15 0.96 2.49
CA ALA A 42 -1.77 1.44 2.51
C ALA A 42 -1.26 1.53 3.95
N ALA A 43 -2.03 2.15 4.86
CA ALA A 43 -1.68 2.32 6.26
C ALA A 43 -1.53 0.98 7.02
N LEU A 44 -2.30 -0.05 6.66
CA LEU A 44 -2.23 -1.40 7.24
C LEU A 44 -1.02 -2.23 6.76
N GLY A 45 -0.20 -1.72 5.84
CA GLY A 45 1.03 -2.37 5.39
C GLY A 45 1.05 -2.78 3.92
N GLY A 46 0.01 -2.41 3.15
CA GLY A 46 -0.06 -2.63 1.71
C GLY A 46 0.42 -1.45 0.86
N SER A 47 1.10 -0.47 1.45
CA SER A 47 1.45 0.81 0.81
C SER A 47 2.30 0.63 -0.45
N VAL A 48 3.30 -0.26 -0.42
CA VAL A 48 4.20 -0.53 -1.55
C VAL A 48 3.44 -1.20 -2.69
N GLY A 49 2.65 -2.23 -2.41
CA GLY A 49 1.83 -2.93 -3.41
C GLY A 49 0.75 -2.04 -4.01
N LEU A 50 0.17 -1.15 -3.21
CA LEU A 50 -0.77 -0.14 -3.69
C LEU A 50 -0.10 0.84 -4.65
N TYR A 51 1.08 1.36 -4.29
CA TYR A 51 1.83 2.32 -5.10
C TYR A 51 2.28 1.73 -6.43
N VAL A 52 2.82 0.51 -6.40
CA VAL A 52 3.17 -0.26 -7.59
C VAL A 52 1.94 -0.50 -8.47
N GLY A 53 0.80 -0.84 -7.87
CA GLY A 53 -0.48 -0.95 -8.56
C GLY A 53 -0.88 0.35 -9.25
N MET A 54 -0.78 1.49 -8.57
CA MET A 54 -1.11 2.80 -9.15
C MET A 54 -0.24 3.15 -10.36
N LEU A 55 1.06 2.88 -10.28
CA LEU A 55 2.01 3.11 -11.37
C LEU A 55 1.72 2.21 -12.58
N LEU A 56 1.60 0.89 -12.36
CA LEU A 56 1.32 -0.10 -13.42
C LEU A 56 -0.02 0.15 -14.10
N PHE A 57 -1.05 0.42 -13.30
CA PHE A 57 -2.39 0.65 -13.81
C PHE A 57 -2.60 2.10 -14.25
N ARG A 58 -1.63 3.02 -14.09
CA ARG A 58 -1.78 4.47 -14.30
C ARG A 58 -3.11 4.99 -13.74
N HIS A 59 -3.50 4.42 -12.61
CA HIS A 59 -4.82 4.61 -12.03
C HIS A 59 -4.74 5.75 -11.00
N LYS A 60 -5.53 6.80 -11.19
CA LYS A 60 -5.54 8.01 -10.33
C LYS A 60 -4.19 8.71 -10.14
N THR A 61 -3.27 8.62 -11.11
CA THR A 61 -2.01 9.40 -11.10
C THR A 61 -2.20 10.91 -11.24
N ARG A 62 -3.39 11.38 -11.65
CA ARG A 62 -3.72 12.81 -11.68
C ARG A 62 -4.20 13.38 -10.34
N HIS A 63 -4.55 12.55 -9.35
CA HIS A 63 -4.90 13.04 -8.02
C HIS A 63 -3.63 13.21 -7.20
N TRP A 64 -3.19 14.47 -7.06
CA TRP A 64 -1.96 14.81 -6.34
C TRP A 64 -1.94 14.26 -4.91
N TYR A 65 -3.08 14.24 -4.22
CA TYR A 65 -3.20 13.68 -2.87
C TYR A 65 -2.84 12.19 -2.81
N PHE A 66 -3.16 11.41 -3.86
CA PHE A 66 -2.77 10.00 -3.94
C PHE A 66 -1.29 9.85 -4.25
N MET A 67 -0.81 10.67 -5.19
CA MET A 67 0.56 10.60 -5.67
C MET A 67 1.57 11.06 -4.61
N ALA A 68 1.20 11.97 -3.71
CA ALA A 68 2.00 12.40 -2.57
C ALA A 68 1.69 11.60 -1.30
N GLY A 69 0.42 11.27 -1.05
CA GLY A 69 -0.01 10.61 0.20
C GLY A 69 0.46 9.16 0.32
N VAL A 70 0.44 8.37 -0.76
CA VAL A 70 0.90 6.97 -0.70
C VAL A 70 2.42 6.88 -0.45
N PRO A 71 3.29 7.65 -1.14
CA PRO A 71 4.71 7.71 -0.78
C PRO A 71 4.99 8.18 0.64
N LEU A 72 4.21 9.13 1.16
CA LEU A 72 4.36 9.60 2.53
C LEU A 72 4.09 8.46 3.54
N ILE A 73 3.07 7.64 3.29
CA ILE A 73 2.77 6.45 4.10
C ILE A 73 3.89 5.41 3.98
N ILE A 74 4.45 5.20 2.78
CA ILE A 74 5.61 4.32 2.58
C ILE A 74 6.79 4.80 3.42
N LEU A 75 7.11 6.10 3.40
CA LEU A 75 8.20 6.67 4.18
C LEU A 75 7.97 6.50 5.69
N ALA A 76 6.75 6.76 6.17
CA ALA A 76 6.41 6.56 7.57
C ALA A 76 6.54 5.09 7.99
N GLN A 77 6.08 4.14 7.16
CA GLN A 77 6.23 2.71 7.42
C GLN A 77 7.68 2.24 7.34
N ALA A 78 8.48 2.77 6.40
CA ALA A 78 9.89 2.47 6.31
C ALA A 78 10.64 2.96 7.56
N ALA A 79 10.36 4.17 8.04
CA ALA A 79 10.94 4.70 9.28
C ALA A 79 10.58 3.83 10.49
N LEU A 80 9.30 3.43 10.61
CA LEU A 80 8.84 2.50 11.66
C LEU A 80 9.54 1.15 11.58
N LEU A 81 9.70 0.58 10.38
CA LEU A 81 10.40 -0.69 10.17
C LEU A 81 11.87 -0.61 10.57
N VAL A 82 12.55 0.49 10.22
CA VAL A 82 13.96 0.72 10.60
C VAL A 82 14.10 0.88 12.11
N LEU A 83 13.23 1.67 12.75
CA LEU A 83 13.21 1.82 14.21
C LEU A 83 12.92 0.49 14.89
N PHE A 84 11.93 -0.27 14.42
CA PHE A 84 11.60 -1.58 14.96
C PHE A 84 12.77 -2.55 14.83
N HIS A 85 13.43 -2.61 13.67
CA HIS A 85 14.64 -3.42 13.49
C HIS A 85 15.77 -2.94 14.41
N ARG A 86 15.95 -1.63 14.59
CA ARG A 86 17.00 -1.09 15.47
C ARG A 86 16.77 -1.37 16.95
N PHE A 87 15.52 -1.40 17.40
CA PHE A 87 15.16 -1.64 18.81
C PHE A 87 14.99 -3.12 19.14
N VAL A 88 14.43 -3.93 18.24
CA VAL A 88 14.09 -5.34 18.53
C VAL A 88 15.22 -6.30 18.18
N PHE A 89 16.02 -6.01 17.15
CA PHE A 89 17.14 -6.87 16.75
C PHE A 89 18.33 -6.92 17.74
N PRO A 90 18.63 -5.90 18.57
CA PRO A 90 19.65 -6.04 19.62
C PRO A 90 19.16 -6.76 20.89
N LEU A 91 17.88 -7.11 20.97
CA LEU A 91 17.25 -7.75 22.13
C LEU A 91 17.07 -9.28 21.97
N PHE A 92 17.56 -9.87 20.88
CA PHE A 92 17.60 -11.31 20.61
C PHE A 92 18.99 -11.76 20.18
#